data_AF-A0A4R7VXX1-F1
#
_entry.id   AF-A0A4R7VXX1-F1
#
_cell.length_a   1.000
_cell.length_b   1.000
_cell.length_c   1.000
_cell.angle_alpha   90.00
_cell.angle_beta   90.00
_cell.angle_gamma   90.00
#
_symmetry.space_group_name_H-M   'P 1'
#
loop_
_entity.id
_entity.type
_entity.pdbx_description
1 polymer ?
#
loop_
_entity_poly.entity_id
_entity_poly.type
_entity_poly.pdbx_seq_one_letter_code
_entity_poly.pdbx_strand_id
1 'polypeptide(L)'
;MTSGISAGTVTMNYGAVTGASQKLTQYSGEINNALQSLDTALGPVRETWYRSGSQSGVEAQAAESSLRTSLVGMADIINRIGALLGNSAVEAADLDRSLGNNFRNQGSAAPTAYA
;
A
#
# COMPACT_ATOMS: atom_id res chain seq x y z
N MET A 1 14.67 8.34 37.60
CA MET A 1 14.74 8.06 36.15
C MET A 1 13.75 6.95 35.85
N THR A 2 12.59 7.30 35.32
CA THR A 2 11.67 6.35 34.68
C THR A 2 11.10 7.13 33.51
N SER A 3 11.76 7.04 32.36
CA SER A 3 11.17 7.45 31.09
C SER A 3 9.98 6.55 30.90
N GLY A 4 8.81 7.01 31.33
CA GLY A 4 7.55 6.47 30.89
C GLY A 4 7.59 6.57 29.37
N ILE A 5 7.77 5.43 28.72
CA ILE A 5 7.36 5.29 27.34
C ILE A 5 5.86 5.55 27.42
N SER A 6 5.44 6.81 27.18
CA SER A 6 4.09 7.07 26.72
C SER A 6 3.99 6.20 25.49
N ALA A 7 3.35 5.04 25.63
CA ALA A 7 2.86 4.26 24.52
C ALA A 7 2.00 5.24 23.76
N GLY A 8 2.58 5.87 22.74
CA GLY A 8 1.88 6.82 21.90
C GLY A 8 0.72 6.02 21.38
N THR A 9 -0.48 6.31 21.88
CA THR A 9 -1.71 5.76 21.34
C THR A 9 -1.68 6.19 19.88
N VAL A 10 -1.23 5.29 19.01
CA VAL A 10 -1.33 5.46 17.58
C VAL A 10 -2.82 5.37 17.33
N THR A 11 -3.50 6.52 17.40
CA THR A 11 -4.91 6.64 17.03
C THR A 11 -4.96 6.41 15.53
N MET A 12 -4.96 5.14 15.14
CA MET A 12 -4.99 4.74 13.75
C MET A 12 -6.37 5.09 13.22
N ASN A 13 -6.45 6.08 12.33
CA ASN A 13 -7.71 6.40 11.66
C ASN A 13 -7.97 5.32 10.60
N TYR A 14 -8.63 4.24 11.01
CA TYR A 14 -8.94 3.10 10.14
C TYR A 14 -9.70 3.49 8.87
N GLY A 15 -10.57 4.51 8.95
CA GLY A 15 -11.27 5.05 7.79
C GLY A 15 -10.30 5.65 6.78
N ALA A 16 -9.32 6.43 7.24
CA ALA A 16 -8.27 7.00 6.40
C ALA A 16 -7.35 5.91 5.82
N VAL A 17 -6.98 4.90 6.61
CA VAL A 17 -6.15 3.74 6.19
C VAL A 17 -6.86 2.93 5.10
N THR A 18 -8.15 2.63 5.30
CA THR A 18 -8.97 1.89 4.34
C THR A 18 -9.16 2.69 3.05
N GLY A 19 -9.48 3.99 3.17
CA GLY A 19 -9.63 4.88 2.01
C GLY A 19 -8.33 5.06 1.22
N ALA A 20 -7.19 5.16 1.91
CA ALA A 20 -5.87 5.19 1.27
C ALA A 20 -5.58 3.88 0.52
N SER A 21 -5.86 2.74 1.14
CA SER A 21 -5.65 1.42 0.52
C SER A 21 -6.50 1.22 -0.74
N GLN A 22 -7.76 1.64 -0.72
CA GLN A 22 -8.64 1.56 -1.88
C GLN A 22 -8.13 2.43 -3.05
N LYS A 23 -7.70 3.67 -2.77
CA LYS A 23 -7.12 4.57 -3.78
C LYS A 23 -5.82 4.01 -4.35
N LEU A 24 -4.98 3.42 -3.50
CA LEU A 24 -3.73 2.78 -3.91
C LEU A 24 -3.99 1.62 -4.89
N THR A 25 -4.94 0.73 -4.58
CA THR A 25 -5.36 -0.34 -5.49
C THR A 25 -5.90 0.21 -6.81
N GLN A 26 -6.70 1.28 -6.77
CA GLN A 26 -7.20 1.93 -7.97
C GLN A 26 -6.06 2.46 -8.84
N TYR A 27 -5.10 3.19 -8.26
CA TYR A 27 -3.95 3.71 -9.00
C TYR A 27 -3.07 2.60 -9.59
N SER A 28 -2.90 1.48 -8.88
CA SER A 28 -2.22 0.31 -9.45
C SER A 28 -2.94 -0.22 -10.70
N GLY A 29 -4.27 -0.30 -10.67
CA GLY A 29 -5.07 -0.69 -11.84
C GLY A 29 -4.93 0.30 -13.01
N GLU A 30 -4.97 1.60 -12.72
CA GLU A 30 -4.78 2.66 -13.72
C GLU A 30 -3.38 2.63 -14.34
N ILE A 31 -2.33 2.38 -13.56
CA ILE A 31 -0.96 2.20 -14.05
C ILE A 31 -0.89 1.01 -15.01
N ASN A 32 -1.53 -0.12 -14.69
CA ASN A 32 -1.58 -1.28 -15.58
C ASN A 32 -2.31 -0.98 -16.90
N ASN A 33 -3.43 -0.25 -16.85
CA ASN A 33 -4.15 0.18 -18.04
C ASN A 33 -3.33 1.16 -18.90
N ALA A 34 -2.61 2.08 -18.26
CA ALA A 34 -1.71 3.00 -18.94
C ALA A 34 -0.55 2.26 -19.62
N LEU A 35 0.02 1.24 -18.97
CA LEU A 35 1.06 0.37 -19.55
C LEU A 35 0.57 -0.35 -20.81
N GLN A 36 -0.66 -0.89 -20.81
CA GLN A 36 -1.24 -1.55 -21.98
C GLN A 36 -1.54 -0.56 -23.12
N SER A 37 -2.07 0.62 -22.77
CA SER A 37 -2.32 1.68 -23.75
C SER A 37 -1.03 2.17 -24.39
N LEU A 38 0.03 2.34 -23.59
CA LEU A 38 1.36 2.68 -24.06
C LEU A 38 1.91 1.59 -24.99
N ASP A 39 1.76 0.31 -24.63
CA ASP A 39 2.21 -0.80 -25.47
C ASP A 39 1.55 -0.79 -26.85
N THR A 40 0.24 -0.56 -26.87
CA THR A 40 -0.56 -0.47 -28.10
C THR A 40 -0.13 0.72 -28.95
N ALA A 41 0.06 1.89 -28.32
CA ALA A 41 0.48 3.12 -29.01
C ALA A 41 1.89 3.01 -29.59
N LEU A 42 2.80 2.34 -28.87
CA LEU A 42 4.19 2.18 -29.30
C LEU A 42 4.36 1.07 -30.34
N GLY A 43 3.47 0.07 -30.42
CA GLY A 43 3.58 -1.05 -31.37
C GLY A 43 4.01 -0.67 -32.80
N PRO A 44 3.29 0.25 -33.48
CA PRO A 44 3.65 0.70 -34.83
C PRO A 44 5.00 1.46 -34.88
N VAL A 45 5.32 2.21 -33.82
CA VAL A 45 6.57 2.96 -33.67
C VAL A 45 7.75 1.99 -33.50
N ARG A 46 7.60 0.91 -32.73
CA ARG A 46 8.63 -0.13 -32.61
C ARG A 46 8.96 -0.76 -33.96
N GLU A 47 7.92 -1.06 -34.74
CA GLU A 47 8.11 -1.73 -36.03
C GLU A 47 8.85 -0.85 -37.04
N THR A 48 8.64 0.47 -37.00
CA THR A 48 9.30 1.42 -37.91
C THR A 48 10.63 1.95 -37.38
N TRP A 49 10.72 2.33 -36.10
CA TRP A 49 11.92 2.95 -35.53
C TRP A 49 12.96 1.94 -35.08
N TYR A 50 12.58 0.85 -34.41
CA TYR A 50 13.57 -0.13 -33.92
C TYR A 50 14.19 -0.92 -35.06
N ARG A 51 13.41 -1.20 -36.12
CA ARG A 51 13.94 -1.83 -37.33
C ARG A 51 14.78 -0.89 -38.19
N SER A 52 14.61 0.43 -38.07
CA SER A 52 15.41 1.38 -38.85
C SER A 52 16.89 1.41 -38.42
N GLY A 53 17.22 0.96 -37.21
CA GLY A 53 18.57 1.06 -36.64
C GLY A 53 19.03 2.52 -36.40
N SER A 54 18.12 3.50 -36.50
CA SER A 54 18.44 4.90 -36.24
C SER A 54 18.70 5.16 -34.76
N GLN A 55 19.51 6.18 -34.48
CA GLN A 55 19.80 6.64 -33.12
C GLN A 55 18.53 6.94 -32.33
N SER A 56 17.54 7.61 -32.96
CA SER A 56 16.25 7.91 -32.34
C SER A 56 15.45 6.65 -31.99
N GLY A 57 15.57 5.58 -32.77
CA GLY A 57 14.96 4.29 -32.45
C GLY A 57 15.57 3.63 -31.21
N VAL A 58 16.90 3.65 -31.10
CA VAL A 58 17.62 3.13 -29.92
C VAL A 58 17.26 3.94 -28.66
N GLU A 59 17.21 5.26 -28.77
CA GLU A 59 16.83 6.15 -27.66
C GLU A 59 15.37 5.92 -27.23
N ALA A 60 14.46 5.77 -28.18
CA ALA A 60 13.05 5.46 -27.88
C ALA A 60 12.90 4.09 -27.18
N GLN A 61 13.70 3.09 -27.56
CA GLN A 61 13.72 1.79 -26.90
C GLN A 61 14.20 1.88 -25.45
N ALA A 62 15.28 2.65 -25.22
CA ALA A 62 15.79 2.88 -23.88
C ALA A 62 14.78 3.63 -22.99
N ALA A 63 14.13 4.66 -23.55
CA ALA A 63 13.10 5.42 -22.85
C ALA A 63 11.88 4.56 -22.49
N GLU A 64 11.41 3.72 -23.42
CA GLU A 64 10.31 2.79 -23.15
C GLU A 64 10.67 1.81 -22.02
N SER A 65 11.86 1.20 -22.09
CA SER A 65 12.33 0.27 -21.07
C SER A 65 12.42 0.93 -19.68
N SER A 66 12.91 2.17 -19.63
CA SER A 66 12.97 2.96 -18.39
C SER A 66 11.58 3.26 -17.83
N LEU A 67 10.64 3.63 -18.68
CA LEU A 67 9.26 3.90 -18.30
C LEU A 67 8.58 2.65 -17.73
N ARG A 68 8.73 1.49 -18.38
CA ARG A 68 8.19 0.21 -17.87
C ARG A 68 8.76 -0.14 -16.51
N THR A 69 10.07 -0.01 -16.34
CA THR A 69 10.75 -0.28 -15.06
C THR A 69 10.21 0.63 -13.96
N SER A 70 10.03 1.92 -14.26
CA SER A 70 9.50 2.90 -13.30
C SER A 70 8.07 2.59 -12.89
N LEU A 71 7.20 2.21 -13.85
CA LEU A 71 5.80 1.89 -13.59
C LEU A 71 5.64 0.60 -12.77
N VAL A 72 6.44 -0.43 -13.06
CA VAL A 72 6.51 -1.64 -12.23
C VAL A 72 6.96 -1.31 -10.81
N GLY A 73 8.00 -0.49 -10.66
CA GLY A 73 8.47 -0.04 -9.35
C GLY A 73 7.41 0.73 -8.55
N MET A 74 6.64 1.60 -9.21
CA MET A 74 5.51 2.28 -8.59
C MET A 74 4.43 1.30 -8.12
N ALA A 75 4.07 0.32 -8.95
CA ALA A 75 3.10 -0.71 -8.57
C ALA A 75 3.56 -1.54 -7.36
N ASP A 76 4.84 -1.92 -7.29
CA ASP A 76 5.41 -2.63 -6.14
C ASP A 76 5.38 -1.79 -4.86
N ILE A 77 5.70 -0.50 -4.94
CA ILE A 77 5.62 0.42 -3.80
C ILE A 77 4.18 0.53 -3.31
N ILE A 78 3.22 0.69 -4.22
CA ILE A 78 1.79 0.74 -3.90
C ILE A 78 1.35 -0.54 -3.18
N ASN A 79 1.74 -1.71 -3.70
CA ASN A 79 1.42 -3.01 -3.10
C ASN A 79 2.03 -3.16 -1.69
N ARG A 80 3.28 -2.73 -1.49
CA ARG A 80 3.95 -2.75 -0.18
C ARG A 80 3.25 -1.83 0.82
N ILE A 81 2.88 -0.62 0.42
CA ILE A 81 2.14 0.30 1.28
C ILE A 81 0.78 -0.30 1.63
N GLY A 82 0.06 -0.86 0.65
CA GLY A 82 -1.22 -1.55 0.90
C GLY A 82 -1.10 -2.69 1.91
N ALA A 83 -0.06 -3.52 1.81
CA ALA A 83 0.21 -4.60 2.75
C ALA A 83 0.53 -4.09 4.17
N LEU A 84 1.33 -3.03 4.29
CA LEU A 84 1.64 -2.41 5.59
C LEU A 84 0.38 -1.85 6.25
N LEU A 85 -0.45 -1.14 5.49
CA LEU A 85 -1.73 -0.60 5.96
C LEU A 85 -2.68 -1.73 6.41
N GLY A 86 -2.73 -2.84 5.67
CA GLY A 86 -3.51 -4.02 6.04
C GLY A 86 -3.05 -4.67 7.34
N ASN A 87 -1.74 -4.87 7.50
CA ASN A 87 -1.16 -5.45 8.71
C ASN A 87 -1.43 -4.58 9.94
N SER A 88 -1.23 -3.25 9.81
CA SER A 88 -1.53 -2.30 10.88
C SER A 88 -3.01 -2.33 11.29
N ALA A 89 -3.94 -2.50 10.35
CA ALA A 89 -5.35 -2.62 10.67
C ALA A 89 -5.70 -3.90 11.44
N VAL A 90 -5.04 -5.02 11.13
CA VAL A 90 -5.22 -6.29 11.87
C VAL A 90 -4.66 -6.19 13.29
N GLU A 91 -3.43 -5.68 13.44
CA GLU A 91 -2.78 -5.50 14.75
C GLU A 91 -3.65 -4.66 15.69
N ALA A 92 -4.22 -3.59 15.15
CA ALA A 92 -5.00 -2.67 15.96
C ALA A 92 -6.41 -3.24 16.28
N ALA A 93 -6.99 -4.10 15.43
CA ALA A 93 -8.19 -4.87 15.74
C ALA A 93 -7.95 -5.95 16.82
N ASP A 94 -6.78 -6.59 16.80
CA ASP A 94 -6.38 -7.55 17.82
C ASP A 94 -6.15 -6.87 19.18
N LEU A 95 -5.53 -5.68 19.17
CA LEU A 95 -5.38 -4.85 20.37
C LEU A 95 -6.73 -4.47 20.97
N ASP A 96 -7.70 -4.04 20.16
CA ASP A 96 -9.05 -3.69 20.62
C ASP A 96 -9.77 -4.88 21.26
N ARG A 97 -9.70 -6.06 20.65
CA ARG A 97 -10.26 -7.30 21.23
C ARG A 97 -9.59 -7.66 22.56
N SER A 98 -8.26 -7.53 22.65
CA SER A 98 -7.51 -7.78 23.88
C SER A 98 -7.94 -6.84 25.00
N LEU A 99 -8.02 -5.54 24.71
CA LEU A 99 -8.49 -4.54 25.67
C LEU A 99 -9.93 -4.82 26.11
N GLY A 100 -10.84 -5.10 25.18
CA GLY A 100 -12.24 -5.45 25.48
C GLY A 100 -12.36 -6.68 26.38
N ASN A 101 -11.55 -7.72 26.15
CA ASN A 101 -11.52 -8.91 27.01
C ASN A 101 -10.99 -8.60 28.41
N ASN A 102 -9.94 -7.78 28.52
CA ASN A 102 -9.38 -7.37 29.81
C ASN A 102 -10.36 -6.53 30.64
N PHE A 103 -11.05 -5.57 30.01
CA PHE A 103 -12.09 -4.78 30.70
C PHE A 103 -13.28 -5.64 31.12
N ARG A 104 -13.69 -6.63 30.30
CA ARG A 104 -14.74 -7.58 30.65
C ARG A 104 -14.35 -8.47 31.83
N ASN A 105 -13.11 -8.94 31.87
CA ASN A 105 -12.60 -9.78 32.96
C ASN A 105 -12.42 -9.00 34.27
N GLN A 106 -12.03 -7.72 34.21
CA GLN A 106 -11.95 -6.85 35.39
C GLN A 106 -13.33 -6.41 35.91
N GLY A 107 -14.32 -6.19 35.03
CA GLY A 107 -15.70 -5.90 35.40
C GLY A 107 -16.45 -7.09 36.03
N SER A 108 -15.89 -8.29 35.94
CA SER A 108 -16.45 -9.52 36.55
C SER A 108 -15.97 -9.74 37.99
N ALA A 109 -14.97 -8.99 38.45
CA ALA A 109 -14.49 -8.99 39.83
C ALA A 109 -15.25 -7.94 40.66
N ALA A 110 -16.56 -8.14 40.88
CA ALA A 110 -17.28 -7.35 41.86
C ALA A 110 -16.76 -7.69 43.27
N PRO A 111 -16.52 -6.71 44.15
CA PRO A 111 -16.04 -6.97 45.50
C PRO A 111 -17.11 -7.75 46.27
N THR A 112 -16.76 -8.95 46.73
CA THR A 112 -17.54 -9.67 47.74
C THR A 112 -17.61 -8.78 48.97
N ALA A 113 -18.80 -8.21 49.21
CA ALA A 113 -19.13 -7.46 50.41
C ALA A 113 -18.82 -8.32 51.64
N TYR A 114 -17.94 -7.83 52.52
CA TYR A 114 -17.71 -8.43 53.83
C TYR A 114 -18.90 -8.03 54.72
N ALA A 115 -19.61 -9.05 55.23
CA ALA A 115 -20.66 -8.94 56.23
C ALA A 115 -20.09 -8.71 57.63
#